data_AF-A0A1V2H043-F1
#
_entry.id   AF-A0A1V2H043-F1
#
_cell.length_a   1.000
_cell.length_b   1.000
_cell.length_c   1.000
_cell.angle_alpha   90.00
_cell.angle_beta   90.00
_cell.angle_gamma   90.00
#
_symmetry.space_group_name_H-M   'P 1'
#
loop_
_entity.id
_entity.type
_entity.pdbx_description
1 polymer ?
#
loop_
_entity_poly.entity_id
_entity_poly.type
_entity_poly.pdbx_seq_one_letter_code
_entity_poly.pdbx_strand_id
1 'polypeptide(L)'
;AIAARGNVSLLRPQRPFPQPRALTTEEIPGIVEAYRLGAQNAQRAGFDGVEIHGANGYLIDQFLQDSTNQRDDGYGGSIENRARLMLEVTDAAIGVWGADRVGMHLAPRGDSHDMGDSDLAATFGYAARELGKRKIAFLFARENALSPRLGPDLKNAFGGAYITNEKLTIEQAEADIADGTADAVSFGLKFIANPDLVERLRQGAPLNDVNPATLYAEGAEGYTDYPALAAAAA
;
A
#
# COMPACT_ATOMS: atom_id res chain seq x y z
N ALA A 1 -15.52 16.95 -6.05
CA ALA A 1 -14.95 16.12 -4.97
C ALA A 1 -16.07 15.36 -4.27
N ILE A 2 -15.82 14.12 -3.89
CA ILE A 2 -16.83 13.19 -3.36
C ILE A 2 -16.48 12.87 -1.90
N ALA A 3 -17.46 12.90 -1.01
CA ALA A 3 -17.27 12.46 0.37
C ALA A 3 -17.30 10.93 0.42
N ALA A 4 -16.32 10.30 1.06
CA ALA A 4 -16.36 8.86 1.31
C ALA A 4 -17.53 8.51 2.25
N ARG A 5 -18.21 7.39 2.01
CA ARG A 5 -19.17 6.84 2.98
C ARG A 5 -18.45 6.44 4.27
N GLY A 6 -19.17 6.51 5.39
CA GLY A 6 -18.65 6.13 6.71
C GLY A 6 -18.31 7.31 7.61
N ASN A 7 -17.51 7.04 8.65
CA ASN A 7 -17.21 7.99 9.72
C ASN A 7 -15.71 8.11 9.96
N VAL A 8 -15.28 9.26 10.46
CA VAL A 8 -13.90 9.48 10.90
C VAL A 8 -13.58 8.57 12.09
N SER A 9 -12.63 7.65 11.92
CA SER A 9 -12.34 6.55 12.86
C SER A 9 -11.96 7.00 14.27
N LEU A 10 -11.26 8.15 14.42
CA LEU A 10 -10.70 8.61 15.69
C LEU A 10 -11.55 9.67 16.42
N LEU A 11 -12.63 10.18 15.80
CA LEU A 11 -13.47 11.19 16.44
C LEU A 11 -14.53 10.56 17.34
N ARG A 12 -14.71 11.14 18.53
CA ARG A 12 -15.76 10.77 19.49
C ARG A 12 -16.50 12.06 19.94
N PRO A 13 -17.82 12.20 19.69
CA PRO A 13 -18.71 11.27 18.98
C PRO A 13 -18.30 11.08 17.52
N GLN A 14 -18.65 9.93 16.93
CA GLN A 14 -18.40 9.63 15.52
C GLN A 14 -19.07 10.68 14.63
N ARG A 15 -18.36 11.08 13.56
CA ARG A 15 -18.84 12.06 12.58
C ARG A 15 -18.62 11.52 11.17
N PRO A 16 -19.54 11.79 10.23
CA PRO A 16 -19.34 11.41 8.84
C PRO A 16 -18.13 12.15 8.25
N PHE A 17 -17.53 11.60 7.20
CA PHE A 17 -16.52 12.32 6.46
C PHE A 17 -17.13 13.59 5.83
N PRO A 18 -16.50 14.77 6.00
CA PRO A 18 -16.97 15.97 5.32
C PRO A 18 -16.68 15.88 3.83
N GLN A 19 -17.42 16.66 3.04
CA GLN A 19 -17.09 16.81 1.62
C GLN A 19 -15.69 17.44 1.48
N PRO A 20 -14.75 16.79 0.76
CA PRO A 20 -13.43 17.36 0.57
C PRO A 20 -13.49 18.52 -0.44
N ARG A 21 -12.44 19.34 -0.44
CA ARG A 21 -12.20 20.31 -1.52
C ARG A 21 -11.48 19.59 -2.66
N ALA A 22 -11.94 19.78 -3.89
CA ALA A 22 -11.16 19.33 -5.05
C ALA A 22 -9.92 20.22 -5.20
N LEU A 23 -8.75 19.61 -5.36
CA LEU A 23 -7.54 20.33 -5.78
C LEU A 23 -7.78 20.94 -7.17
N THR A 24 -7.28 22.15 -7.41
CA THR A 24 -7.17 22.70 -8.77
C THR A 24 -5.98 22.07 -9.48
N THR A 25 -5.96 22.16 -10.81
CA THR A 25 -4.85 21.63 -11.62
C THR A 25 -3.51 22.28 -11.25
N GLU A 26 -3.52 23.56 -10.91
CA GLU A 26 -2.34 24.35 -10.54
C GLU A 26 -1.78 23.96 -9.15
N GLU A 27 -2.57 23.30 -8.31
CA GLU A 27 -2.13 22.83 -7.00
C GLU A 27 -1.37 21.49 -7.07
N ILE A 28 -1.60 20.70 -8.13
CA ILE A 28 -1.03 19.35 -8.26
C ILE A 28 0.51 19.35 -8.28
N PRO A 29 1.20 20.27 -8.98
CA PRO A 29 2.66 20.38 -8.88
C PRO A 29 3.17 20.55 -7.45
N GLY A 30 2.41 21.27 -6.59
CA GLY A 30 2.73 21.43 -5.17
C GLY A 30 2.60 20.13 -4.38
N ILE A 31 1.65 19.25 -4.73
CA ILE A 31 1.53 17.92 -4.14
C ILE A 31 2.75 17.06 -4.51
N VAL A 32 3.16 17.06 -5.78
CA VAL A 32 4.35 16.32 -6.23
C VAL A 32 5.62 16.84 -5.52
N GLU A 33 5.73 18.15 -5.30
CA GLU A 33 6.78 18.77 -4.48
C GLU A 33 6.77 18.36 -3.01
N ALA A 34 5.59 18.11 -2.43
CA ALA A 34 5.52 17.57 -1.07
C ALA A 34 6.07 16.13 -0.99
N TYR A 35 5.79 15.28 -1.98
CA TYR A 35 6.27 13.88 -1.99
C TYR A 35 7.78 13.76 -2.16
N ARG A 36 8.36 14.24 -3.27
CA ARG A 36 9.33 15.33 -3.14
C ARG A 36 10.27 15.43 -1.96
N LEU A 37 10.02 16.51 -1.25
CA LEU A 37 10.60 16.87 0.03
C LEU A 37 10.48 15.74 1.06
N GLY A 38 9.36 15.00 1.10
CA GLY A 38 9.19 13.82 1.95
C GLY A 38 10.25 12.75 1.69
N ALA A 39 10.51 12.44 0.41
CA ALA A 39 11.54 11.49 0.01
C ALA A 39 12.95 11.98 0.37
N GLN A 40 13.24 13.28 0.21
CA GLN A 40 14.50 13.88 0.64
C GLN A 40 14.68 13.82 2.17
N ASN A 41 13.60 14.05 2.91
CA ASN A 41 13.62 13.95 4.37
C ASN A 41 13.82 12.51 4.84
N ALA A 42 13.20 11.53 4.19
CA ALA A 42 13.48 10.12 4.45
C ALA A 42 14.96 9.79 4.21
N GLN A 43 15.57 10.36 3.17
CA GLN A 43 16.99 10.14 2.89
C GLN A 43 17.87 10.75 3.99
N ARG A 44 17.54 11.97 4.45
CA ARG A 44 18.22 12.61 5.58
C ARG A 44 18.04 11.85 6.90
N ALA A 45 16.93 11.16 7.07
CA ALA A 45 16.65 10.33 8.24
C ALA A 45 17.38 8.97 8.21
N GLY A 46 18.04 8.62 7.10
CA GLY A 46 18.85 7.40 6.98
C GLY A 46 18.07 6.14 6.62
N PHE A 47 16.89 6.27 5.98
CA PHE A 47 16.19 5.12 5.41
C PHE A 47 16.98 4.49 4.25
N ASP A 48 16.71 3.22 3.95
CA ASP A 48 17.29 2.52 2.79
C ASP A 48 16.58 2.83 1.47
N GLY A 49 15.34 3.31 1.53
CA GLY A 49 14.51 3.65 0.39
C GLY A 49 13.16 4.22 0.83
N VAL A 50 12.24 4.37 -0.12
CA VAL A 50 10.88 4.86 0.14
C VAL A 50 9.84 3.99 -0.55
N GLU A 51 8.70 3.76 0.10
CA GLU A 51 7.51 3.18 -0.52
C GLU A 51 6.46 4.28 -0.68
N ILE A 52 5.96 4.46 -1.91
CA ILE A 52 4.88 5.40 -2.19
C ILE A 52 3.55 4.73 -1.86
N HIS A 53 2.77 5.37 -1.00
CA HIS A 53 1.44 4.86 -0.65
C HIS A 53 0.40 5.24 -1.72
N GLY A 54 0.22 4.37 -2.70
CA GLY A 54 -0.75 4.47 -3.80
C GLY A 54 -2.00 3.60 -3.62
N ALA A 55 -2.44 3.36 -2.38
CA ALA A 55 -3.47 2.36 -2.07
C ALA A 55 -4.42 2.83 -0.97
N ASN A 56 -5.33 1.92 -0.59
CA ASN A 56 -6.19 2.02 0.59
C ASN A 56 -7.04 3.29 0.62
N GLY A 57 -7.36 3.86 -0.55
CA GLY A 57 -8.21 5.05 -0.68
C GLY A 57 -7.61 6.35 -0.16
N TYR A 58 -6.28 6.45 -0.04
CA TYR A 58 -5.61 7.73 0.17
C TYR A 58 -5.40 8.49 -1.14
N LEU A 59 -4.81 9.68 -1.08
CA LEU A 59 -4.82 10.67 -2.18
C LEU A 59 -4.45 10.10 -3.56
N ILE A 60 -3.36 9.34 -3.67
CA ILE A 60 -2.93 8.78 -4.96
C ILE A 60 -3.95 7.77 -5.50
N ASP A 61 -4.50 6.93 -4.62
CA ASP A 61 -5.52 5.92 -4.97
C ASP A 61 -6.85 6.60 -5.34
N GLN A 62 -7.20 7.70 -4.65
CA GLN A 62 -8.36 8.53 -4.96
C GLN A 62 -8.28 9.14 -6.36
N PHE A 63 -7.08 9.49 -6.84
CA PHE A 63 -6.87 9.93 -8.22
C PHE A 63 -6.92 8.76 -9.21
N LEU A 64 -6.47 7.56 -8.81
CA LEU A 64 -6.37 6.41 -9.70
C LEU A 64 -7.72 5.84 -10.13
N GLN A 65 -8.68 5.72 -9.22
CA GLN A 65 -9.94 5.00 -9.46
C GLN A 65 -11.12 5.95 -9.80
N ASP A 66 -12.03 5.55 -10.70
CA ASP A 66 -13.15 6.41 -11.13
C ASP A 66 -14.20 6.65 -10.05
N SER A 67 -14.42 5.77 -9.06
CA SER A 67 -15.46 6.06 -8.06
C SER A 67 -15.19 7.36 -7.30
N THR A 68 -13.93 7.75 -7.18
CA THR A 68 -13.46 8.95 -6.47
C THR A 68 -12.99 10.07 -7.40
N ASN A 69 -12.42 9.73 -8.56
CA ASN A 69 -11.91 10.73 -9.51
C ASN A 69 -12.89 11.00 -10.67
N GLN A 70 -13.61 12.12 -10.53
CA GLN A 70 -14.54 12.63 -11.54
C GLN A 70 -14.02 13.93 -12.21
N ARG A 71 -12.70 14.11 -12.28
CA ARG A 71 -12.09 15.28 -12.92
C ARG A 71 -12.22 15.18 -14.45
N ASP A 72 -12.29 16.33 -15.11
CA ASP A 72 -12.37 16.50 -16.55
C ASP A 72 -11.11 17.16 -17.16
N ASP A 73 -10.06 17.33 -16.35
CA ASP A 73 -8.75 17.83 -16.76
C ASP A 73 -7.72 16.72 -17.01
N GLY A 74 -6.44 17.11 -17.17
CA GLY A 74 -5.33 16.18 -17.43
C GLY A 74 -5.07 15.13 -16.35
N TYR A 75 -5.77 15.18 -15.20
CA TYR A 75 -5.67 14.23 -14.11
C TYR A 75 -6.95 13.42 -13.88
N GLY A 76 -7.91 13.41 -14.82
CA GLY A 76 -9.10 12.57 -14.77
C GLY A 76 -9.59 12.07 -16.13
N GLY A 77 -10.70 11.33 -16.10
CA GLY A 77 -11.27 10.68 -17.27
C GLY A 77 -10.54 9.38 -17.64
N SER A 78 -9.55 9.46 -18.53
CA SER A 78 -8.83 8.26 -19.00
C SER A 78 -7.99 7.60 -17.90
N ILE A 79 -7.72 6.29 -18.04
CA ILE A 79 -6.81 5.56 -17.13
C ILE A 79 -5.43 6.24 -17.05
N GLU A 80 -4.88 6.70 -18.18
CA GLU A 80 -3.60 7.42 -18.23
C GLU A 80 -3.65 8.69 -17.37
N ASN A 81 -4.69 9.50 -17.51
CA ASN A 81 -4.83 10.74 -16.74
C ASN A 81 -5.01 10.46 -15.25
N ARG A 82 -5.82 9.46 -14.88
CA ARG A 82 -6.02 9.07 -13.48
C ARG A 82 -4.73 8.57 -12.83
N ALA A 83 -3.92 7.80 -13.56
CA ALA A 83 -2.62 7.33 -13.10
C ALA A 83 -1.54 8.43 -13.08
N ARG A 84 -1.75 9.58 -13.73
CA ARG A 84 -0.74 10.62 -13.90
C ARG A 84 -0.12 11.10 -12.58
N LEU A 85 -0.93 11.39 -11.56
CA LEU A 85 -0.42 11.83 -10.26
C LEU A 85 0.50 10.76 -9.61
N MET A 86 0.09 9.48 -9.67
CA MET A 86 0.90 8.37 -9.16
C MET A 86 2.27 8.34 -9.84
N LEU A 87 2.29 8.47 -11.18
CA LEU A 87 3.50 8.38 -11.97
C LEU A 87 4.40 9.60 -11.76
N GLU A 88 3.85 10.81 -11.67
CA GLU A 88 4.61 12.03 -11.37
C GLU A 88 5.24 11.99 -9.96
N VAL A 89 4.50 11.50 -8.96
CA VAL A 89 5.05 11.27 -7.61
C VAL A 89 6.15 10.21 -7.63
N THR A 90 5.97 9.14 -8.41
CA THR A 90 6.99 8.11 -8.61
C THR A 90 8.25 8.68 -9.23
N ASP A 91 8.12 9.43 -10.32
CA ASP A 91 9.25 10.05 -11.02
C ASP A 91 9.98 11.06 -10.11
N ALA A 92 9.25 11.80 -9.26
CA ALA A 92 9.85 12.70 -8.29
C ALA A 92 10.64 11.96 -7.20
N ALA A 93 10.12 10.83 -6.68
CA ALA A 93 10.84 10.00 -5.72
C ALA A 93 12.08 9.34 -6.33
N ILE A 94 11.98 8.87 -7.59
CA ILE A 94 13.11 8.33 -8.37
C ILE A 94 14.21 9.38 -8.50
N GLY A 95 13.86 10.64 -8.74
CA GLY A 95 14.83 11.74 -8.83
C GLY A 95 15.65 11.97 -7.54
N VAL A 96 15.18 11.48 -6.39
CA VAL A 96 15.88 11.58 -5.09
C VAL A 96 16.65 10.31 -4.74
N TRP A 97 16.06 9.14 -5.00
CA TRP A 97 16.55 7.85 -4.50
C TRP A 97 17.24 6.98 -5.55
N GLY A 98 16.97 7.20 -6.83
CA GLY A 98 17.15 6.18 -7.87
C GLY A 98 15.98 5.18 -7.85
N ALA A 99 15.68 4.58 -8.99
CA ALA A 99 14.50 3.72 -9.13
C ALA A 99 14.56 2.44 -8.29
N ASP A 100 15.74 1.88 -8.12
CA ASP A 100 16.02 0.67 -7.33
C ASP A 100 15.80 0.83 -5.82
N ARG A 101 15.45 2.02 -5.34
CA ARG A 101 15.13 2.33 -3.93
C ARG A 101 13.76 2.98 -3.74
N VAL A 102 12.90 2.89 -4.74
CA VAL A 102 11.50 3.35 -4.69
C VAL A 102 10.57 2.15 -4.85
N GLY A 103 9.64 1.94 -3.92
CA GLY A 103 8.56 0.97 -4.02
C GLY A 103 7.21 1.65 -4.26
N MET A 104 6.23 0.89 -4.75
CA MET A 104 4.83 1.32 -4.85
C MET A 104 3.92 0.35 -4.10
N HIS A 105 3.05 0.88 -3.25
CA HIS A 105 2.00 0.12 -2.58
C HIS A 105 0.65 0.31 -3.28
N LEU A 106 -0.02 -0.78 -3.69
CA LEU A 106 -1.34 -0.81 -4.32
C LEU A 106 -2.33 -1.72 -3.54
N ALA A 107 -3.63 -1.49 -3.71
CA ALA A 107 -4.70 -2.33 -3.14
C ALA A 107 -5.76 -2.59 -4.21
N PRO A 108 -5.51 -3.55 -5.12
CA PRO A 108 -6.27 -3.70 -6.37
C PRO A 108 -7.72 -4.14 -6.17
N ARG A 109 -8.12 -4.55 -4.95
CA ARG A 109 -9.51 -4.88 -4.64
C ARG A 109 -10.42 -3.66 -4.49
N GLY A 110 -9.86 -2.46 -4.25
CA GLY A 110 -10.65 -1.24 -4.02
C GLY A 110 -11.61 -1.35 -2.83
N ASP A 111 -11.32 -2.19 -1.84
CA ASP A 111 -12.27 -2.60 -0.78
C ASP A 111 -12.15 -1.80 0.53
N SER A 112 -11.42 -0.68 0.51
CA SER A 112 -11.20 0.18 1.67
C SER A 112 -11.59 1.61 1.36
N HIS A 113 -12.01 2.36 2.39
CA HIS A 113 -12.33 3.80 2.32
C HIS A 113 -13.25 4.21 1.15
N ASP A 114 -14.23 3.37 0.85
CA ASP A 114 -15.24 3.63 -0.20
C ASP A 114 -14.68 3.77 -1.62
N MET A 115 -13.55 3.10 -1.88
CA MET A 115 -12.95 3.01 -3.21
C MET A 115 -13.75 2.10 -4.16
N GLY A 116 -13.39 2.15 -5.44
CA GLY A 116 -13.95 1.33 -6.51
C GLY A 116 -13.55 1.86 -7.89
N ASP A 117 -13.40 0.96 -8.86
CA ASP A 117 -13.17 1.32 -10.25
C ASP A 117 -14.09 0.50 -11.16
N SER A 118 -14.54 1.08 -12.27
CA SER A 118 -15.35 0.36 -13.25
C SER A 118 -14.61 -0.79 -13.94
N ASP A 119 -13.27 -0.74 -14.01
CA ASP A 119 -12.43 -1.81 -14.54
C ASP A 119 -11.08 -1.87 -13.78
N LEU A 120 -11.10 -2.52 -12.62
CA LEU A 120 -9.93 -2.72 -11.76
C LEU A 120 -8.75 -3.36 -12.53
N ALA A 121 -9.01 -4.36 -13.38
CA ALA A 121 -7.96 -5.04 -14.12
C ALA A 121 -7.26 -4.10 -15.12
N ALA A 122 -8.03 -3.29 -15.86
CA ALA A 122 -7.46 -2.32 -16.78
C ALA A 122 -6.67 -1.22 -16.05
N THR A 123 -7.24 -0.65 -14.99
CA THR A 123 -6.65 0.46 -14.22
C THR A 123 -5.37 0.02 -13.51
N PHE A 124 -5.40 -1.03 -12.69
CA PHE A 124 -4.23 -1.50 -11.97
C PHE A 124 -3.21 -2.15 -12.91
N GLY A 125 -3.65 -2.81 -13.99
CA GLY A 125 -2.76 -3.35 -15.01
C GLY A 125 -1.98 -2.26 -15.76
N TYR A 126 -2.60 -1.11 -16.04
CA TYR A 126 -1.91 0.05 -16.61
C TYR A 126 -0.85 0.60 -15.64
N ALA A 127 -1.22 0.82 -14.37
CA ALA A 127 -0.30 1.28 -13.35
C ALA A 127 0.90 0.35 -13.21
N ALA A 128 0.68 -0.96 -13.11
CA ALA A 128 1.75 -1.96 -13.01
C ALA A 128 2.73 -1.90 -14.20
N ARG A 129 2.23 -1.81 -15.45
CA ARG A 129 3.10 -1.67 -16.64
C ARG A 129 3.93 -0.39 -16.61
N GLU A 130 3.33 0.74 -16.27
CA GLU A 130 4.02 2.03 -16.25
C GLU A 130 5.08 2.12 -15.14
N LEU A 131 4.82 1.51 -13.98
CA LEU A 131 5.80 1.37 -12.90
C LEU A 131 6.92 0.40 -13.29
N GLY A 132 6.60 -0.68 -14.01
CA GLY A 132 7.58 -1.64 -14.53
C GLY A 132 8.55 -1.01 -15.53
N LYS A 133 8.06 -0.14 -16.42
CA LYS A 133 8.92 0.64 -17.35
C LYS A 133 9.95 1.52 -16.63
N ARG A 134 9.60 2.01 -15.43
CA ARG A 134 10.47 2.83 -14.59
C ARG A 134 11.48 2.00 -13.79
N LYS A 135 11.32 0.67 -13.76
CA LYS A 135 12.20 -0.28 -13.05
C LYS A 135 12.33 0.08 -11.56
N ILE A 136 11.20 0.41 -10.94
CA ILE A 136 11.17 0.67 -9.50
C ILE A 136 11.50 -0.60 -8.70
N ALA A 137 11.94 -0.46 -7.45
CA ALA A 137 12.47 -1.52 -6.61
C ALA A 137 11.51 -2.71 -6.47
N PHE A 138 10.24 -2.43 -6.16
CA PHE A 138 9.20 -3.44 -6.01
C PHE A 138 7.79 -2.86 -6.18
N LEU A 139 6.85 -3.74 -6.47
CA LEU A 139 5.42 -3.50 -6.36
C LEU A 139 4.87 -4.31 -5.18
N PHE A 140 4.33 -3.63 -4.18
CA PHE A 140 3.63 -4.24 -3.06
C PHE A 140 2.12 -4.18 -3.32
N ALA A 141 1.42 -5.31 -3.21
CA ALA A 141 -0.03 -5.34 -3.32
C ALA A 141 -0.70 -5.93 -2.08
N ARG A 142 -1.61 -5.16 -1.48
CA ARG A 142 -2.57 -5.67 -0.50
C ARG A 142 -3.76 -6.32 -1.23
N GLU A 143 -3.76 -7.65 -1.31
CA GLU A 143 -4.83 -8.43 -1.90
C GLU A 143 -4.84 -9.87 -1.33
N ASN A 144 -5.93 -10.23 -0.67
CA ASN A 144 -6.14 -11.59 -0.18
C ASN A 144 -6.32 -12.61 -1.32
N ALA A 145 -6.17 -13.89 -0.98
CA ALA A 145 -6.24 -15.00 -1.93
C ALA A 145 -7.64 -15.30 -2.53
N LEU A 146 -8.67 -14.50 -2.23
CA LEU A 146 -10.03 -14.74 -2.75
C LEU A 146 -10.17 -14.26 -4.20
N SER A 147 -10.79 -15.09 -5.04
CA SER A 147 -11.13 -14.73 -6.42
C SER A 147 -12.22 -13.64 -6.49
N PRO A 148 -12.18 -12.73 -7.48
CA PRO A 148 -11.07 -12.54 -8.43
C PRO A 148 -9.84 -11.97 -7.74
N ARG A 149 -8.65 -12.44 -8.16
CA ARG A 149 -7.33 -12.01 -7.68
C ARG A 149 -6.54 -11.47 -8.86
N LEU A 150 -6.10 -10.22 -8.80
CA LEU A 150 -5.36 -9.56 -9.88
C LEU A 150 -3.84 -9.73 -9.74
N GLY A 151 -3.34 -10.09 -8.56
CA GLY A 151 -1.92 -10.06 -8.23
C GLY A 151 -0.99 -10.78 -9.21
N PRO A 152 -1.26 -12.02 -9.64
CA PRO A 152 -0.43 -12.70 -10.64
C PRO A 152 -0.33 -11.94 -11.96
N ASP A 153 -1.44 -11.35 -12.44
CA ASP A 153 -1.45 -10.54 -13.66
C ASP A 153 -0.70 -9.22 -13.47
N LEU A 154 -0.81 -8.60 -12.29
CA LEU A 154 -0.05 -7.39 -11.95
C LEU A 154 1.45 -7.66 -11.86
N LYS A 155 1.88 -8.80 -11.28
CA LYS A 155 3.28 -9.23 -11.27
C LYS A 155 3.82 -9.38 -12.69
N ASN A 156 3.07 -10.08 -13.56
CA ASN A 156 3.44 -10.27 -14.96
C ASN A 156 3.54 -8.94 -15.71
N ALA A 157 2.59 -8.03 -15.48
CA ALA A 157 2.57 -6.71 -16.10
C ALA A 157 3.71 -5.79 -15.60
N PHE A 158 4.06 -5.90 -14.31
CA PHE A 158 5.13 -5.13 -13.68
C PHE A 158 6.52 -5.62 -14.10
N GLY A 159 6.74 -6.93 -14.12
CA GLY A 159 7.99 -7.56 -14.58
C GLY A 159 9.20 -7.38 -13.64
N GLY A 160 9.02 -6.83 -12.45
CA GLY A 160 10.02 -6.70 -11.38
C GLY A 160 9.62 -7.46 -10.11
N ALA A 161 10.25 -7.12 -8.98
CA ALA A 161 9.97 -7.76 -7.70
C ALA A 161 8.55 -7.44 -7.19
N TYR A 162 7.78 -8.47 -6.86
CA TYR A 162 6.40 -8.36 -6.41
C TYR A 162 6.21 -8.89 -4.99
N ILE A 163 5.66 -8.05 -4.11
CA ILE A 163 5.39 -8.37 -2.71
C ILE A 163 3.88 -8.55 -2.52
N THR A 164 3.45 -9.77 -2.16
CA THR A 164 2.05 -10.08 -1.88
C THR A 164 1.73 -9.90 -0.39
N ASN A 165 0.50 -9.50 -0.07
CA ASN A 165 0.05 -9.23 1.29
C ASN A 165 -1.46 -9.38 1.42
N GLU A 166 -1.91 -9.60 2.66
CA GLU A 166 -3.29 -9.61 3.16
C GLU A 166 -3.84 -10.99 3.50
N LYS A 167 -4.02 -11.25 4.80
CA LYS A 167 -4.71 -12.43 5.35
C LYS A 167 -4.21 -13.79 4.82
N LEU A 168 -2.97 -13.84 4.33
CA LEU A 168 -2.34 -15.07 3.89
C LEU A 168 -2.04 -15.97 5.10
N THR A 169 -2.32 -17.26 4.94
CA THR A 169 -1.70 -18.29 5.79
C THR A 169 -0.24 -18.47 5.40
N ILE A 170 0.53 -19.21 6.22
CA ILE A 170 1.94 -19.49 5.90
C ILE A 170 2.03 -20.39 4.67
N GLU A 171 1.13 -21.35 4.56
CA GLU A 171 1.05 -22.27 3.42
C GLU A 171 0.70 -21.53 2.12
N GLN A 172 -0.21 -20.54 2.19
CA GLN A 172 -0.53 -19.69 1.03
C GLN A 172 0.65 -18.80 0.64
N ALA A 173 1.38 -18.26 1.61
CA ALA A 173 2.57 -17.46 1.37
C ALA A 173 3.69 -18.27 0.71
N GLU A 174 3.93 -19.49 1.18
CA GLU A 174 4.89 -20.43 0.59
C GLU A 174 4.48 -20.84 -0.83
N ALA A 175 3.20 -21.11 -1.05
CA ALA A 175 2.67 -21.42 -2.38
C ALA A 175 2.84 -20.25 -3.36
N ASP A 176 2.54 -19.02 -2.94
CA ASP A 176 2.70 -17.82 -3.78
C ASP A 176 4.15 -17.67 -4.29
N ILE A 177 5.14 -17.93 -3.43
CA ILE A 177 6.56 -17.91 -3.78
C ILE A 177 6.93 -19.10 -4.67
N ALA A 178 6.51 -20.32 -4.30
CA ALA A 178 6.84 -21.55 -5.03
C ALA A 178 6.29 -21.55 -6.46
N ASP A 179 5.08 -21.01 -6.65
CA ASP A 179 4.42 -20.88 -7.94
C ASP A 179 4.90 -19.67 -8.75
N GLY A 180 5.79 -18.83 -8.18
CA GLY A 180 6.34 -17.64 -8.82
C GLY A 180 5.34 -16.50 -8.99
N THR A 181 4.21 -16.54 -8.27
CA THR A 181 3.17 -15.49 -8.28
C THR A 181 3.47 -14.34 -7.33
N ALA A 182 4.48 -14.49 -6.47
CA ALA A 182 5.13 -13.42 -5.71
C ALA A 182 6.63 -13.73 -5.56
N ASP A 183 7.45 -12.70 -5.32
CA ASP A 183 8.89 -12.86 -5.03
C ASP A 183 9.17 -12.71 -3.52
N ALA A 184 8.25 -12.05 -2.80
CA ALA A 184 8.25 -11.96 -1.34
C ALA A 184 6.83 -11.82 -0.79
N VAL A 185 6.67 -12.06 0.51
CA VAL A 185 5.39 -11.97 1.22
C VAL A 185 5.54 -11.05 2.42
N SER A 186 4.56 -10.17 2.64
CA SER A 186 4.49 -9.30 3.82
C SER A 186 3.37 -9.73 4.76
N PHE A 187 3.62 -9.65 6.07
CA PHE A 187 2.62 -9.89 7.12
C PHE A 187 2.48 -8.67 8.03
N GLY A 188 1.27 -8.11 8.14
CA GLY A 188 0.99 -7.00 9.06
C GLY A 188 0.73 -7.47 10.49
N LEU A 189 -0.48 -7.96 10.76
CA LEU A 189 -0.93 -8.36 12.10
C LEU A 189 -0.02 -9.40 12.77
N LYS A 190 0.57 -10.33 11.99
CA LYS A 190 1.50 -11.32 12.56
C LYS A 190 2.76 -10.65 13.12
N PHE A 191 3.32 -9.66 12.43
CA PHE A 191 4.50 -8.92 12.92
C PHE A 191 4.18 -8.03 14.12
N ILE A 192 2.96 -7.48 14.23
CA ILE A 192 2.54 -6.72 15.41
C ILE A 192 2.71 -7.58 16.68
N ALA A 193 2.19 -8.80 16.66
CA ALA A 193 2.22 -9.67 17.85
C ALA A 193 3.50 -10.50 17.99
N ASN A 194 4.33 -10.61 16.94
CA ASN A 194 5.47 -11.52 16.90
C ASN A 194 6.72 -10.74 16.43
N PRO A 195 7.50 -10.13 17.35
CA PRO A 195 8.69 -9.36 16.97
C PRO A 195 9.76 -10.23 16.29
N ASP A 196 9.74 -11.53 16.55
CA ASP A 196 10.63 -12.55 16.01
C ASP A 196 9.92 -13.50 15.03
N LEU A 197 8.89 -13.00 14.32
CA LEU A 197 8.05 -13.80 13.40
C LEU A 197 8.88 -14.70 12.48
N VAL A 198 9.95 -14.18 11.87
CA VAL A 198 10.80 -14.95 10.95
C VAL A 198 11.40 -16.19 11.62
N GLU A 199 11.87 -16.07 12.86
CA GLU A 199 12.43 -17.20 13.59
C GLU A 199 11.35 -18.21 13.99
N ARG A 200 10.18 -17.72 14.40
CA ARG A 200 9.02 -18.59 14.68
C ARG A 200 8.63 -19.40 13.46
N LEU A 201 8.56 -18.78 12.29
CA LEU A 201 8.26 -19.48 11.03
C LEU A 201 9.35 -20.51 10.69
N ARG A 202 10.63 -20.15 10.82
CA ARG A 202 11.75 -21.07 10.57
C ARG A 202 11.71 -22.32 11.46
N GLN A 203 11.28 -22.18 12.72
CA GLN A 203 11.22 -23.29 13.68
C GLN A 203 9.86 -24.01 13.70
N GLY A 204 8.85 -23.51 12.99
CA GLY A 204 7.47 -23.98 13.16
C GLY A 204 6.91 -23.72 14.57
N ALA A 205 7.38 -22.67 15.23
CA ALA A 205 6.99 -22.34 16.59
C ALA A 205 5.60 -21.67 16.66
N PRO A 206 4.89 -21.74 17.80
CA PRO A 206 3.61 -21.06 17.98
C PRO A 206 3.73 -19.54 17.78
N LEU A 207 2.67 -18.92 17.26
CA LEU A 207 2.57 -17.47 17.11
C LEU A 207 1.74 -16.89 18.25
N ASN A 208 2.14 -15.72 18.73
CA ASN A 208 1.32 -14.91 19.63
C ASN A 208 0.09 -14.38 18.88
N ASP A 209 -1.02 -14.27 19.59
CA ASP A 209 -2.24 -13.63 19.09
C ASP A 209 -2.15 -12.11 19.21
N VAL A 210 -2.70 -11.40 18.22
CA VAL A 210 -2.82 -9.93 18.26
C VAL A 210 -3.95 -9.52 19.19
N ASN A 211 -3.70 -8.53 20.05
CA ASN A 211 -4.73 -7.83 20.81
C ASN A 211 -5.32 -6.69 19.95
N PRO A 212 -6.57 -6.77 19.47
CA PRO A 212 -7.13 -5.72 18.61
C PRO A 212 -7.40 -4.41 19.34
N ALA A 213 -7.55 -4.44 20.67
CA ALA A 213 -7.86 -3.25 21.47
C ALA A 213 -6.70 -2.25 21.54
N THR A 214 -5.47 -2.72 21.32
CA THR A 214 -4.25 -1.92 21.48
C THR A 214 -3.67 -1.41 20.16
N LEU A 215 -4.21 -1.82 19.00
CA LEU A 215 -3.65 -1.48 17.67
C LEU A 215 -3.47 0.02 17.41
N TYR A 216 -4.31 0.85 18.02
CA TYR A 216 -4.28 2.31 17.91
C TYR A 216 -4.30 2.98 19.28
N ALA A 217 -3.93 2.24 20.34
CA ALA A 217 -3.83 2.77 21.69
C ALA A 217 -2.49 3.49 21.90
N GLU A 218 -2.39 4.22 23.01
CA GLU A 218 -1.15 4.87 23.42
C GLU A 218 -0.33 3.97 24.35
N GLY A 219 1.00 4.13 24.33
CA GLY A 219 1.91 3.45 25.25
C GLY A 219 2.52 2.17 24.70
N ALA A 220 3.19 1.43 25.58
CA ALA A 220 3.95 0.22 25.24
C ALA A 220 3.08 -1.04 25.12
N GLU A 221 1.89 -1.03 25.73
CA GLU A 221 0.97 -2.17 25.80
C GLU A 221 0.44 -2.54 24.40
N GLY A 222 0.67 -3.79 23.99
CA GLY A 222 0.37 -4.27 22.66
C GLY A 222 1.16 -3.60 21.54
N TYR A 223 2.35 -3.05 21.85
CA TYR A 223 3.27 -2.45 20.87
C TYR A 223 4.68 -3.03 21.01
N THR A 224 5.32 -2.88 22.18
CA THR A 224 6.70 -3.35 22.44
C THR A 224 6.79 -4.44 23.50
N ASP A 225 5.65 -4.87 24.05
CA ASP A 225 5.57 -5.84 25.15
C ASP A 225 5.15 -7.25 24.69
N TYR A 226 4.90 -7.47 23.39
CA TYR A 226 4.73 -8.81 22.86
C TYR A 226 6.02 -9.63 23.03
N PRO A 227 5.97 -10.82 23.66
CA PRO A 227 7.17 -11.58 23.96
C PRO A 227 7.76 -12.25 22.71
N ALA A 228 9.09 -12.22 22.58
CA ALA A 228 9.83 -13.10 21.67
C ALA A 228 9.93 -14.53 22.25
N LEU A 229 10.26 -15.52 21.42
CA LEU A 229 10.41 -16.93 21.82
C LEU A 229 11.34 -17.11 23.03
N ALA A 230 12.50 -16.46 23.02
CA ALA A 230 13.47 -16.56 24.11
C ALA A 230 12.95 -16.00 25.45
N ALA A 231 12.00 -15.05 25.40
CA ALA A 231 11.39 -14.47 26.59
C ALA A 231 10.18 -15.29 27.09
N ALA A 232 9.51 -16.05 26.22
CA ALA A 232 8.37 -16.89 26.56
C ALA A 232 8.77 -18.26 27.15
N ALA A 233 10.02 -18.70 26.95
CA ALA A 233 10.56 -19.95 27.48
C ALA A 233 11.17 -19.83 28.90
N ALA A 234 11.21 -18.61 29.46
CA ALA A 234 11.71 -18.29 30.80
C ALA A 234 10.56 -18.10 31.79
#